data_AF-A0A3M1GH73-F1
#
_entry.id   AF-A0A3M1GH73-F1
#
_cell.length_a   1.000
_cell.length_b   1.000
_cell.length_c   1.000
_cell.angle_alpha   90.00
_cell.angle_beta   90.00
_cell.angle_gamma   90.00
#
_symmetry.space_group_name_H-M   'P 1'
#
loop_
_entity.id
_entity.type
_entity.pdbx_description
1 polymer ?
#
loop_
_entity_poly.entity_id
_entity_poly.type
_entity_poly.pdbx_seq_one_letter_code
_entity_poly.pdbx_strand_id
1 'polypeptide(L)'
;EVHLVIHRPDTGETFERTIVRKVIHLDSVRDVRMLEGEIGYIRLVQFGERTVDEFNAGLEKLRAEGMQSLILDLRDNPGGLLAVATRVLEPFFDRGELMLYTQGRDPKSREDIRANGRGERLRLPIAVLINGGSASAAEIVAGALREYHRAVLVGERSFGKGSVQTVFPLGRDRAVRLTTALYYLPSGTVIHGEGIEPDIRVTLTAEEDRKLFIQRNRLPLMTPEDFRERFGFAPIEDRQLTAAIDALRGLRVLSRILSAGGGEG
;
A
#
# COMPACT_ATOMS: atom_id res chain seq x y z
N GLU A 1 22.26 -1.40 -24.74
CA GLU A 1 22.03 -2.85 -24.56
C GLU A 1 22.81 -3.38 -23.37
N VAL A 2 22.46 -4.57 -22.89
CA VAL A 2 23.15 -5.30 -21.81
C VAL A 2 23.32 -6.75 -22.26
N HIS A 3 24.52 -7.29 -22.17
CA HIS A 3 24.79 -8.71 -22.37
C HIS A 3 24.61 -9.45 -21.04
N LEU A 4 23.74 -10.44 -21.00
CA LEU A 4 23.48 -11.27 -19.83
C LEU A 4 23.85 -12.72 -20.13
N VAL A 5 24.53 -13.34 -19.18
CA VAL A 5 24.72 -14.79 -19.13
C VAL A 5 23.74 -15.33 -18.09
N ILE A 6 22.79 -16.17 -18.51
CA ILE A 6 21.70 -16.66 -17.67
C ILE A 6 21.89 -18.17 -17.48
N HIS A 7 21.99 -18.61 -16.22
CA HIS A 7 22.01 -20.02 -15.85
C HIS A 7 20.60 -20.44 -15.37
N ARG A 8 20.06 -21.53 -15.94
CA ARG A 8 18.79 -22.14 -15.51
C ARG A 8 19.07 -23.38 -14.67
N PRO A 9 18.88 -23.32 -13.33
CA PRO A 9 19.13 -24.47 -12.45
C PRO A 9 18.33 -25.71 -12.84
N ASP A 10 17.08 -25.52 -13.27
CA ASP A 10 16.16 -26.61 -13.59
C ASP A 10 16.60 -27.45 -14.80
N THR A 11 17.39 -26.86 -15.72
CA THR A 11 17.89 -27.52 -16.93
C THR A 11 19.41 -27.66 -16.98
N GLY A 12 20.14 -27.04 -16.05
CA GLY A 12 21.61 -26.96 -16.04
C GLY A 12 22.21 -26.13 -17.18
N GLU A 13 21.38 -25.45 -17.97
CA GLU A 13 21.80 -24.75 -19.18
C GLU A 13 22.25 -23.32 -18.84
N THR A 14 23.34 -22.88 -19.47
CA THR A 14 23.77 -21.48 -19.47
C THR A 14 23.66 -20.92 -20.87
N PHE A 15 22.98 -19.78 -21.02
CA PHE A 15 22.83 -19.14 -22.33
C PHE A 15 23.00 -17.62 -22.26
N GLU A 16 23.43 -17.04 -23.37
CA GLU A 16 23.65 -15.61 -23.49
C GLU A 16 22.47 -14.89 -24.15
N ARG A 17 22.13 -13.70 -23.64
CA ARG A 17 21.12 -12.82 -24.22
C ARG A 17 21.57 -11.36 -24.17
N THR A 18 21.47 -10.71 -25.32
CA THR A 18 21.57 -9.25 -25.42
C THR A 18 20.18 -8.66 -25.24
N ILE A 19 20.00 -7.83 -24.20
CA ILE A 19 18.75 -7.13 -23.92
C ILE A 19 18.93 -5.65 -24.24
N VAL A 20 18.06 -5.10 -25.08
CA VAL A 20 18.02 -3.65 -25.35
C VAL A 20 17.42 -2.95 -24.12
N ARG A 21 18.12 -1.95 -23.59
CA ARG A 21 17.60 -1.16 -22.47
C ARG A 21 16.36 -0.41 -22.95
N LYS A 22 15.24 -0.63 -22.26
CA LYS A 22 14.02 0.15 -22.42
C LYS A 22 13.63 0.70 -21.06
N VAL A 23 13.09 1.92 -21.02
CA VAL A 23 12.42 2.42 -19.82
C VAL A 23 11.19 1.56 -19.61
N ILE A 24 11.19 0.73 -18.56
CA ILE A 24 10.03 -0.05 -18.15
C ILE A 24 9.27 0.78 -17.14
N HIS A 25 8.07 1.22 -17.50
CA HIS A 25 7.14 1.76 -16.52
C HIS A 25 6.53 0.59 -15.76
N LEU A 26 6.88 0.46 -14.49
CA LEU A 26 6.22 -0.46 -13.57
C LEU A 26 4.96 0.24 -13.06
N ASP A 27 3.79 -0.24 -13.45
CA ASP A 27 2.51 0.24 -12.93
C ASP A 27 2.52 0.18 -11.41
N SER A 28 2.25 1.33 -10.79
CA SER A 28 2.32 1.50 -9.33
C SER A 28 0.99 1.17 -8.67
N VAL A 29 -0.10 1.29 -9.43
CA VAL A 29 -1.44 0.80 -9.06
C VAL A 29 -1.80 -0.39 -9.95
N ARG A 30 -2.27 -1.47 -9.34
CA ARG A 30 -2.73 -2.68 -10.03
C ARG A 30 -4.10 -3.10 -9.53
N ASP A 31 -4.71 -4.01 -10.29
CA ASP A 31 -5.89 -4.77 -9.88
C ASP A 31 -7.11 -3.90 -9.49
N VAL A 32 -7.28 -2.72 -10.09
CA VAL A 32 -8.42 -1.82 -9.79
C VAL A 32 -9.74 -2.45 -10.25
N ARG A 33 -10.57 -2.88 -9.28
CA ARG A 33 -11.83 -3.59 -9.53
C ARG A 33 -12.86 -3.39 -8.44
N MET A 34 -14.13 -3.47 -8.81
CA MET A 34 -15.24 -3.60 -7.87
C MET A 34 -15.36 -5.05 -7.40
N LEU A 35 -15.39 -5.26 -6.09
CA LEU A 35 -15.74 -6.54 -5.46
C LEU A 35 -17.23 -6.56 -5.09
N GLU A 36 -17.73 -7.73 -4.73
CA GLU A 36 -19.12 -7.89 -4.27
C GLU A 36 -19.46 -6.95 -3.10
N GLY A 37 -20.68 -6.41 -3.14
CA GLY A 37 -21.15 -5.45 -2.13
C GLY A 37 -20.56 -4.05 -2.31
N GLU A 38 -20.28 -3.62 -3.54
CA GLU A 38 -19.84 -2.24 -3.85
C GLU A 38 -18.54 -1.86 -3.11
N ILE A 39 -17.65 -2.83 -2.95
CA ILE A 39 -16.34 -2.64 -2.31
C ILE A 39 -15.31 -2.43 -3.41
N GLY A 40 -14.83 -1.20 -3.57
CA GLY A 40 -13.71 -0.92 -4.46
C GLY A 40 -12.43 -1.52 -3.91
N TYR A 41 -11.59 -2.08 -4.78
CA TYR A 41 -10.29 -2.62 -4.42
C TYR A 41 -9.21 -1.96 -5.28
N ILE A 42 -8.19 -1.41 -4.62
CA ILE A 42 -7.01 -0.82 -5.26
C ILE A 42 -5.78 -1.45 -4.63
N ARG A 43 -4.90 -2.02 -5.45
CA ARG A 43 -3.60 -2.52 -4.99
C ARG A 43 -2.50 -1.55 -5.36
N LEU A 44 -1.81 -1.03 -4.35
CA LEU A 44 -0.71 -0.08 -4.51
C LEU A 44 0.60 -0.83 -4.28
N VAL A 45 1.36 -1.11 -5.34
CA VAL A 45 2.57 -1.93 -5.25
C VAL A 45 3.83 -1.11 -4.94
N GLN A 46 3.83 0.18 -5.23
CA GLN A 46 4.91 1.12 -4.91
C GLN A 46 4.44 2.58 -5.01
N PHE A 47 5.24 3.51 -4.48
CA PHE A 47 5.02 4.96 -4.66
C PHE A 47 6.04 5.55 -5.66
N GLY A 48 5.72 5.44 -6.94
CA GLY A 48 6.47 6.01 -8.06
C GLY A 48 5.84 7.28 -8.64
N GLU A 49 6.47 7.85 -9.67
CA GLU A 49 6.08 9.14 -10.25
C GLU A 49 4.63 9.18 -10.75
N ARG A 50 4.15 8.07 -11.30
CA ARG A 50 2.79 7.95 -11.89
C ARG A 50 1.71 7.54 -10.89
N THR A 51 2.09 7.17 -9.67
CA THR A 51 1.15 6.58 -8.70
C THR A 51 -0.04 7.48 -8.42
N VAL A 52 0.15 8.79 -8.31
CA VAL A 52 -0.96 9.71 -7.99
C VAL A 52 -2.02 9.70 -9.09
N ASP A 53 -1.60 9.76 -10.35
CA ASP A 53 -2.51 9.80 -11.49
C ASP A 53 -3.22 8.45 -11.65
N GLU A 54 -2.49 7.34 -11.51
CA GLU A 54 -3.04 5.98 -11.55
C GLU A 54 -4.03 5.73 -10.40
N PHE A 55 -3.72 6.24 -9.20
CA PHE A 55 -4.56 6.09 -8.02
C PHE A 55 -5.86 6.89 -8.15
N ASN A 56 -5.77 8.14 -8.58
CA ASN A 56 -6.93 8.99 -8.81
C ASN A 56 -7.81 8.41 -9.93
N ALA A 57 -7.22 7.95 -11.04
CA ALA A 57 -7.98 7.29 -12.10
C ALA A 57 -8.69 6.04 -11.58
N GLY A 58 -8.05 5.26 -10.71
CA GLY A 58 -8.66 4.10 -10.07
C GLY A 58 -9.82 4.47 -9.15
N LEU A 59 -9.67 5.52 -8.33
CA LEU A 59 -10.75 6.04 -7.48
C LEU A 59 -11.94 6.52 -8.31
N GLU A 60 -11.70 7.31 -9.35
CA GLU A 60 -12.77 7.84 -10.21
C GLU A 60 -13.51 6.72 -10.94
N LYS A 61 -12.80 5.72 -11.45
CA LYS A 61 -13.41 4.51 -12.02
C LYS A 61 -14.33 3.83 -11.00
N LEU A 62 -13.84 3.56 -9.80
CA LEU A 62 -14.62 2.85 -8.76
C LEU A 62 -15.81 3.68 -8.28
N ARG A 63 -15.67 5.00 -8.18
CA ARG A 63 -16.79 5.91 -7.87
C ARG A 63 -17.87 5.85 -8.94
N ALA A 64 -17.49 5.88 -10.22
CA ALA A 64 -18.43 5.76 -11.33
C ALA A 64 -19.16 4.41 -11.34
N GLU A 65 -18.51 3.36 -10.85
CA GLU A 65 -19.08 2.02 -10.65
C GLU A 65 -19.92 1.88 -9.36
N GLY A 66 -20.08 2.95 -8.58
CA GLY A 66 -20.94 2.97 -7.39
C GLY A 66 -20.28 2.56 -6.08
N MET A 67 -18.95 2.63 -5.97
CA MET A 67 -18.19 2.27 -4.75
C MET A 67 -18.76 2.89 -3.48
N GLN A 68 -19.04 2.05 -2.48
CA GLN A 68 -19.52 2.45 -1.15
C GLN A 68 -18.49 2.21 -0.03
N SER A 69 -17.44 1.42 -0.29
CA SER A 69 -16.30 1.25 0.62
C SER A 69 -15.04 0.89 -0.17
N LEU A 70 -13.85 1.07 0.42
CA LEU A 70 -12.58 0.86 -0.26
C LEU A 70 -11.67 -0.10 0.50
N ILE A 71 -11.05 -1.04 -0.21
CA ILE A 71 -9.89 -1.80 0.25
C ILE A 71 -8.66 -1.25 -0.46
N LEU A 72 -7.70 -0.75 0.31
CA LEU A 72 -6.38 -0.34 -0.17
C LEU A 72 -5.35 -1.41 0.21
N ASP A 73 -4.86 -2.16 -0.77
CA ASP A 73 -3.89 -3.23 -0.54
C ASP A 73 -2.46 -2.69 -0.68
N LEU A 74 -1.76 -2.60 0.46
CA LEU A 74 -0.36 -2.16 0.58
C LEU A 74 0.60 -3.32 0.85
N ARG A 75 0.12 -4.58 0.82
CA ARG A 75 0.97 -5.75 1.06
C ARG A 75 2.04 -5.85 0.00
N ASP A 76 3.27 -6.07 0.45
CA ASP A 76 4.51 -6.11 -0.36
C ASP A 76 4.88 -4.79 -1.03
N ASN A 77 4.36 -3.66 -0.53
CA ASN A 77 4.75 -2.33 -0.98
C ASN A 77 5.96 -1.81 -0.16
N PRO A 78 7.17 -1.74 -0.74
CA PRO A 78 8.39 -1.32 -0.02
C PRO A 78 8.45 0.19 0.23
N GLY A 79 7.40 0.92 -0.16
CA GLY A 79 7.30 2.37 -0.11
C GLY A 79 7.67 3.01 -1.44
N GLY A 80 8.36 4.15 -1.36
CA GLY A 80 8.75 4.94 -2.52
C GLY A 80 8.85 6.41 -2.16
N LEU A 81 8.46 7.28 -3.08
CA LEU A 81 8.56 8.73 -2.93
C LEU A 81 7.57 9.24 -1.87
N LEU A 82 8.09 9.89 -0.82
CA LEU A 82 7.28 10.48 0.25
C LEU A 82 6.22 11.45 -0.30
N ALA A 83 6.63 12.35 -1.19
CA ALA A 83 5.73 13.35 -1.80
C ALA A 83 4.58 12.72 -2.60
N VAL A 84 4.77 11.49 -3.11
CA VAL A 84 3.73 10.74 -3.80
C VAL A 84 2.77 10.13 -2.78
N ALA A 85 3.29 9.52 -1.72
CA ALA A 85 2.46 8.94 -0.67
C ALA A 85 1.59 9.97 0.06
N THR A 86 2.12 11.17 0.29
CA THR A 86 1.36 12.28 0.89
C THR A 86 0.22 12.72 -0.03
N ARG A 87 0.45 12.76 -1.35
CA ARG A 87 -0.59 13.06 -2.34
C ARG A 87 -1.62 11.94 -2.48
N VAL A 88 -1.22 10.68 -2.30
CA VAL A 88 -2.15 9.54 -2.22
C VAL A 88 -3.02 9.60 -0.94
N LEU A 89 -2.50 10.20 0.14
CA LEU A 89 -3.26 10.42 1.38
C LEU A 89 -4.27 11.57 1.28
N GLU A 90 -3.98 12.62 0.51
CA GLU A 90 -4.80 13.84 0.42
C GLU A 90 -6.31 13.60 0.26
N PRO A 91 -6.79 12.65 -0.58
CA PRO A 91 -8.22 12.40 -0.74
C PRO A 91 -8.90 11.95 0.56
N PHE A 92 -8.15 11.43 1.52
CA PHE A 92 -8.66 10.93 2.80
C PHE A 92 -8.56 11.95 3.93
N PHE A 93 -8.08 13.17 3.68
CA PHE A 93 -7.84 14.19 4.70
C PHE A 93 -8.52 15.51 4.36
N ASP A 94 -8.97 16.24 5.39
CA ASP A 94 -9.50 17.58 5.18
C ASP A 94 -8.32 18.55 4.97
N ARG A 95 -8.50 19.59 4.14
CA ARG A 95 -7.41 20.51 3.79
C ARG A 95 -6.83 21.18 5.05
N GLY A 96 -5.50 21.16 5.18
CA GLY A 96 -4.76 21.71 6.31
C GLY A 96 -4.54 20.75 7.48
N GLU A 97 -5.18 19.58 7.46
CA GLU A 97 -5.01 18.56 8.48
C GLU A 97 -3.60 17.94 8.43
N LEU A 98 -3.00 17.72 9.60
CA LEU A 98 -1.66 17.15 9.71
C LEU A 98 -1.70 15.66 9.35
N MET A 99 -0.99 15.25 8.29
CA MET A 99 -0.94 13.84 7.89
C MET A 99 0.20 13.09 8.58
N LEU A 100 1.34 13.77 8.70
CA LEU A 100 2.53 13.29 9.40
C LEU A 100 3.49 14.47 9.63
N TYR A 101 4.60 14.22 10.32
CA TYR A 101 5.74 15.13 10.29
C TYR A 101 7.05 14.38 10.22
N THR A 102 8.09 15.04 9.74
CA THR A 102 9.47 14.57 9.89
C THR A 102 10.15 15.34 10.99
N GLN A 103 11.05 14.71 11.73
CA GLN A 103 11.89 15.41 12.70
C GLN A 103 13.27 14.76 12.79
N GLY A 104 14.30 15.58 12.67
CA GLY A 104 15.69 15.21 12.90
C GLY A 104 16.08 15.28 14.38
N ARG A 105 17.39 15.24 14.63
CA ARG A 105 17.94 15.29 15.99
C ARG A 105 17.63 16.60 16.71
N ASP A 106 17.62 17.71 15.98
CA ASP A 106 17.20 19.02 16.51
C ASP A 106 15.67 19.11 16.42
N PRO A 107 14.94 19.33 17.54
CA PRO A 107 13.50 19.56 17.51
C PRO A 107 13.04 20.67 16.56
N LYS A 108 13.90 21.66 16.27
CA LYS A 108 13.61 22.74 15.30
C LYS A 108 13.60 22.28 13.85
N SER A 109 14.09 21.08 13.57
CA SER A 109 14.05 20.47 12.23
C SER A 109 12.70 19.81 11.90
N ARG A 110 11.68 20.03 12.73
CA ARG A 110 10.35 19.50 12.49
C ARG A 110 9.74 20.10 11.22
N GLU A 111 9.33 19.23 10.31
CA GLU A 111 8.58 19.61 9.11
C GLU A 111 7.20 18.93 9.14
N ASP A 112 6.16 19.74 9.36
CA ASP A 112 4.77 19.31 9.30
C ASP A 112 4.35 19.08 7.83
N ILE A 113 3.81 17.90 7.54
CA ILE A 113 3.25 17.58 6.24
C ILE A 113 1.73 17.54 6.38
N ARG A 114 1.08 18.58 5.84
CA ARG A 114 -0.37 18.78 5.91
C ARG A 114 -1.04 18.50 4.57
N ALA A 115 -2.27 18.03 4.61
CA ALA A 115 -3.07 17.79 3.42
C ALA A 115 -3.31 19.11 2.67
N ASN A 116 -3.06 19.12 1.36
CA ASN A 116 -3.30 20.29 0.50
C ASN A 116 -4.27 19.97 -0.66
N GLY A 117 -4.96 18.83 -0.58
CA GLY A 117 -6.02 18.46 -1.51
C GLY A 117 -7.11 19.52 -1.59
N ARG A 118 -7.66 19.73 -2.79
CA ARG A 118 -8.73 20.71 -3.07
C ARG A 118 -10.12 20.09 -3.13
N GLY A 119 -10.22 18.77 -3.21
CA GLY A 119 -11.48 18.03 -3.24
C GLY A 119 -12.06 17.81 -1.85
N GLU A 120 -13.34 17.46 -1.80
CA GLU A 120 -13.94 16.98 -0.56
C GLU A 120 -13.30 15.64 -0.15
N ARG A 121 -13.05 15.52 1.16
CA ARG A 121 -12.53 14.29 1.75
C ARG A 121 -13.45 13.10 1.47
N LEU A 122 -12.88 11.97 1.08
CA LEU A 122 -13.57 10.69 1.02
C LEU A 122 -14.09 10.28 2.40
N ARG A 123 -15.41 10.17 2.50
CA ARG A 123 -16.15 9.73 3.69
C ARG A 123 -16.85 8.42 3.41
N LEU A 124 -16.06 7.35 3.29
CA LEU A 124 -16.55 5.98 3.13
C LEU A 124 -15.74 5.04 4.03
N PRO A 125 -16.27 3.86 4.39
CA PRO A 125 -15.52 2.84 5.13
C PRO A 125 -14.30 2.36 4.34
N ILE A 126 -13.13 2.34 4.97
CA ILE A 126 -11.86 1.91 4.35
C ILE A 126 -11.25 0.77 5.16
N ALA A 127 -10.73 -0.23 4.46
CA ALA A 127 -9.81 -1.22 5.03
C ALA A 127 -8.46 -1.13 4.31
N VAL A 128 -7.37 -1.26 5.06
CA VAL A 128 -6.00 -1.25 4.51
C VAL A 128 -5.36 -2.61 4.80
N LEU A 129 -4.91 -3.30 3.74
CA LEU A 129 -4.17 -4.55 3.90
C LEU A 129 -2.68 -4.26 4.04
N ILE A 130 -2.06 -4.78 5.11
CA ILE A 130 -0.61 -4.65 5.36
C ILE A 130 0.02 -6.00 5.73
N ASN A 131 1.31 -6.13 5.48
CA ASN A 131 2.14 -7.27 5.87
C ASN A 131 3.60 -6.84 6.14
N GLY A 132 4.47 -7.78 6.47
CA GLY A 132 5.90 -7.51 6.70
C GLY A 132 6.66 -6.89 5.51
N GLY A 133 6.11 -6.97 4.29
CA GLY A 133 6.65 -6.29 3.10
C GLY A 133 6.19 -4.84 2.95
N SER A 134 5.24 -4.38 3.75
CA SER A 134 4.75 -2.99 3.78
C SER A 134 5.77 -2.12 4.52
N ALA A 135 6.43 -1.19 3.83
CA ALA A 135 7.53 -0.41 4.41
C ALA A 135 7.49 1.08 4.02
N SER A 136 8.11 1.92 4.84
CA SER A 136 8.36 3.34 4.55
C SER A 136 7.06 4.09 4.20
N ALA A 137 6.95 4.61 2.99
CA ALA A 137 5.80 5.35 2.52
C ALA A 137 4.47 4.56 2.67
N ALA A 138 4.49 3.22 2.55
CA ALA A 138 3.30 2.41 2.79
C ALA A 138 2.84 2.46 4.27
N GLU A 139 3.81 2.48 5.19
CA GLU A 139 3.55 2.58 6.64
C GLU A 139 3.02 3.95 7.02
N ILE A 140 3.48 5.00 6.34
CA ILE A 140 2.95 6.36 6.50
C ILE A 140 1.48 6.40 6.09
N VAL A 141 1.14 5.83 4.93
CA VAL A 141 -0.26 5.80 4.47
C VAL A 141 -1.14 5.01 5.44
N ALA A 142 -0.73 3.79 5.79
CA ALA A 142 -1.47 2.94 6.71
C ALA A 142 -1.63 3.58 8.10
N GLY A 143 -0.53 4.09 8.67
CA GLY A 143 -0.49 4.69 9.99
C GLY A 143 -1.32 5.96 10.09
N ALA A 144 -1.22 6.86 9.11
CA ALA A 144 -2.01 8.10 9.10
C ALA A 144 -3.52 7.82 9.00
N LEU A 145 -3.94 6.87 8.15
CA LEU A 145 -5.35 6.48 8.05
C LEU A 145 -5.87 5.83 9.33
N ARG A 146 -5.05 4.98 9.96
CA ARG A 146 -5.39 4.32 11.23
C ARG A 146 -5.57 5.32 12.36
N GLU A 147 -4.63 6.26 12.51
CA GLU A 147 -4.60 7.19 13.64
C GLU A 147 -5.79 8.17 13.62
N TYR A 148 -6.23 8.57 12.43
CA TYR A 148 -7.45 9.38 12.28
C TYR A 148 -8.74 8.55 12.29
N HIS A 149 -8.67 7.26 12.61
CA HIS A 149 -9.80 6.32 12.60
C HIS A 149 -10.55 6.30 11.25
N ARG A 150 -9.81 6.46 10.14
CA ARG A 150 -10.37 6.50 8.79
C ARG A 150 -10.36 5.14 8.11
N ALA A 151 -9.49 4.24 8.55
CA ALA A 151 -9.42 2.90 8.05
C ALA A 151 -9.18 1.89 9.18
N VAL A 152 -9.68 0.66 8.97
CA VAL A 152 -9.28 -0.51 9.73
C VAL A 152 -8.10 -1.18 9.04
N LEU A 153 -7.01 -1.46 9.77
CA LEU A 153 -5.87 -2.19 9.21
C LEU A 153 -6.05 -3.69 9.43
N VAL A 154 -5.78 -4.47 8.39
CA VAL A 154 -5.96 -5.93 8.40
C VAL A 154 -4.70 -6.59 7.86
N GLY A 155 -4.27 -7.68 8.50
CA GLY A 155 -3.14 -8.50 8.05
C GLY A 155 -2.08 -8.67 9.13
N GLU A 156 -0.84 -8.32 8.82
CA GLU A 156 0.32 -8.52 9.70
C GLU A 156 1.10 -7.21 9.91
N ARG A 157 1.92 -7.20 10.97
CA ARG A 157 2.79 -6.05 11.31
C ARG A 157 3.64 -5.64 10.11
N SER A 158 3.73 -4.33 9.86
CA SER A 158 4.57 -3.78 8.81
C SER A 158 6.07 -3.80 9.16
N PHE A 159 6.93 -3.40 8.22
CA PHE A 159 8.38 -3.59 8.31
C PHE A 159 9.10 -2.78 9.41
N GLY A 160 8.69 -1.53 9.66
CA GLY A 160 9.33 -0.62 10.61
C GLY A 160 10.37 0.34 10.03
N LYS A 161 10.25 0.71 8.75
CA LYS A 161 11.16 1.67 8.11
C LYS A 161 10.61 3.10 8.18
N GLY A 162 10.69 3.70 9.36
CA GLY A 162 10.26 5.07 9.62
C GLY A 162 11.35 6.15 9.49
N SER A 163 12.34 6.04 8.59
CA SER A 163 13.45 7.00 8.50
C SER A 163 13.54 7.75 7.17
N VAL A 164 13.93 9.03 7.26
CA VAL A 164 14.25 9.91 6.13
C VAL A 164 15.74 9.79 5.83
N GLN A 165 16.06 9.56 4.56
CA GLN A 165 17.45 9.51 4.09
C GLN A 165 17.73 10.67 3.14
N THR A 166 18.73 11.46 3.46
CA THR A 166 19.21 12.56 2.62
C THR A 166 20.51 12.15 1.92
N VAL A 167 20.61 12.45 0.63
CA VAL A 167 21.81 12.24 -0.16
C VAL A 167 22.64 13.52 -0.17
N PHE A 168 23.84 13.47 0.38
CA PHE A 168 24.80 14.57 0.44
C PHE A 168 25.88 14.35 -0.63
N PRO A 169 25.96 15.20 -1.67
CA PRO A 169 27.02 15.11 -2.66
C PRO A 169 28.41 15.36 -2.04
N LEU A 170 29.38 14.52 -2.40
CA LEU A 170 30.80 14.65 -2.06
C LEU A 170 31.61 14.94 -3.32
N GLY A 171 31.33 16.08 -3.97
CA GLY A 171 31.89 16.44 -5.27
C GLY A 171 30.96 16.08 -6.42
N ARG A 172 31.53 15.83 -7.61
CA ARG A 172 30.76 15.63 -8.85
C ARG A 172 30.22 14.21 -9.05
N ASP A 173 30.89 13.20 -8.49
CA ASP A 173 30.67 11.78 -8.82
C ASP A 173 30.40 10.89 -7.60
N ARG A 174 30.41 11.46 -6.40
CA ARG A 174 30.26 10.74 -5.13
C ARG A 174 29.19 11.38 -4.28
N ALA A 175 28.53 10.59 -3.44
CA ALA A 175 27.58 11.07 -2.46
C ALA A 175 27.51 10.11 -1.27
N VAL A 176 27.02 10.62 -0.13
CA VAL A 176 26.71 9.82 1.05
C VAL A 176 25.22 9.90 1.32
N ARG A 177 24.57 8.76 1.53
CA ARG A 177 23.17 8.70 1.96
C ARG A 177 23.13 8.49 3.46
N LEU A 178 22.66 9.49 4.20
CA LEU A 178 22.56 9.46 5.67
C LEU A 178 21.11 9.52 6.11
N THR A 179 20.78 8.80 7.18
CA THR A 179 19.53 9.00 7.90
C THR A 179 19.59 10.31 8.67
N THR A 180 18.69 11.24 8.35
CA THR A 180 18.70 12.61 8.89
C THR A 180 17.49 12.90 9.78
N ALA A 181 16.39 12.20 9.58
CA ALA A 181 15.15 12.38 10.34
C ALA A 181 14.36 11.07 10.44
N LEU A 182 13.37 11.08 11.33
CA LEU A 182 12.36 10.03 11.46
C LEU A 182 10.99 10.56 11.01
N TYR A 183 10.14 9.64 10.56
CA TYR A 183 8.71 9.89 10.35
C TYR A 183 7.96 9.67 11.65
N TYR A 184 7.07 10.62 11.93
CA TYR A 184 6.18 10.57 13.06
C TYR A 184 4.75 10.68 12.56
N LEU A 185 3.87 9.84 13.12
CA LEU A 185 2.43 10.04 12.97
C LEU A 185 2.01 11.30 13.77
N PRO A 186 0.87 11.93 13.43
CA PRO A 186 0.38 13.14 14.09
C PRO A 186 0.41 13.11 15.64
N SER A 187 0.15 11.95 16.25
CA SER A 187 0.20 11.70 17.70
C SER A 187 1.61 11.75 18.31
N GLY A 188 2.65 11.72 17.46
CA GLY A 188 4.04 11.55 17.85
C GLY A 188 4.52 10.10 17.89
N THR A 189 3.70 9.15 17.45
CA THR A 189 4.11 7.74 17.29
C THR A 189 5.23 7.62 16.25
N VAL A 190 6.32 6.95 16.63
CA VAL A 190 7.47 6.67 15.77
C VAL A 190 7.28 5.34 15.05
N ILE A 191 7.36 5.35 13.72
CA ILE A 191 7.22 4.13 12.90
C ILE A 191 8.54 3.32 12.90
N HIS A 192 9.68 3.99 13.07
CA HIS A 192 10.99 3.37 12.90
C HIS A 192 11.30 2.33 13.99
N GLY A 193 11.67 1.11 13.58
CA GLY A 193 11.98 0.00 14.47
C GLY A 193 10.72 -0.75 14.96
N GLU A 194 9.56 -0.10 14.93
CA GLU A 194 8.31 -0.66 15.45
C GLU A 194 7.31 -1.08 14.36
N GLY A 195 7.30 -0.42 13.21
CA GLY A 195 6.24 -0.65 12.21
C GLY A 195 4.85 -0.27 12.73
N ILE A 196 3.83 -0.71 11.99
CA ILE A 196 2.41 -0.47 12.25
C ILE A 196 1.75 -1.81 12.49
N GLU A 197 1.09 -1.93 13.64
CA GLU A 197 0.27 -3.09 13.97
C GLU A 197 -1.11 -3.00 13.31
N PRO A 198 -1.64 -4.09 12.75
CA PRO A 198 -3.00 -4.13 12.23
C PRO A 198 -4.02 -4.14 13.36
N ASP A 199 -5.21 -3.61 13.10
CA ASP A 199 -6.34 -3.67 14.02
C ASP A 199 -6.96 -5.08 14.05
N ILE A 200 -6.99 -5.75 12.88
CA ILE A 200 -7.42 -7.14 12.73
C ILE A 200 -6.21 -7.96 12.26
N ARG A 201 -5.58 -8.67 13.20
CA ARG A 201 -4.44 -9.54 12.89
C ARG A 201 -4.91 -10.82 12.19
N VAL A 202 -4.36 -11.06 11.00
CA VAL A 202 -4.56 -12.30 10.23
C VAL A 202 -3.20 -12.76 9.71
N THR A 203 -2.62 -13.73 10.40
CA THR A 203 -1.31 -14.28 10.07
C THR A 203 -1.41 -15.33 8.96
N LEU A 204 -0.42 -15.33 8.07
CA LEU A 204 -0.27 -16.35 7.04
C LEU A 204 0.91 -17.26 7.39
N THR A 205 0.79 -18.54 7.05
CA THR A 205 1.96 -19.42 7.00
C THR A 205 2.89 -18.97 5.87
N ALA A 206 4.18 -19.30 5.96
CA ALA A 206 5.14 -18.98 4.89
C ALA A 206 4.74 -19.58 3.52
N GLU A 207 4.04 -20.70 3.52
CA GLU A 207 3.50 -21.31 2.31
C GLU A 207 2.32 -20.51 1.75
N GLU A 208 1.36 -20.10 2.58
CA GLU A 208 0.24 -19.25 2.17
C GLU A 208 0.74 -17.90 1.63
N ASP A 209 1.68 -17.24 2.34
CA ASP A 209 2.25 -15.96 1.92
C ASP A 209 2.93 -16.07 0.55
N ARG A 210 3.78 -17.08 0.35
CA ARG A 210 4.41 -17.36 -0.95
C ARG A 210 3.36 -17.60 -2.04
N LYS A 211 2.35 -18.43 -1.77
CA LYS A 211 1.30 -18.76 -2.75
C LYS A 211 0.49 -17.53 -3.11
N LEU A 212 0.08 -16.72 -2.13
CA LEU A 212 -0.65 -15.47 -2.34
C LEU A 212 0.19 -14.44 -3.09
N PHE A 213 1.48 -14.32 -2.79
CA PHE A 213 2.38 -13.45 -3.55
C PHE A 213 2.42 -13.85 -5.03
N ILE A 214 2.58 -15.14 -5.34
CA ILE A 214 2.57 -15.64 -6.73
C ILE A 214 1.19 -15.40 -7.36
N GLN A 215 0.11 -15.79 -6.68
CA GLN A 215 -1.26 -15.64 -7.13
C GLN A 215 -1.60 -14.19 -7.49
N ARG A 216 -1.38 -13.25 -6.56
CA ARG A 216 -1.64 -11.81 -6.77
C ARG A 216 -0.86 -11.24 -7.95
N ASN A 217 0.34 -11.76 -8.25
CA ASN A 217 1.18 -11.21 -9.32
C ASN A 217 1.03 -11.92 -10.67
N ARG A 218 0.45 -13.12 -10.71
CA ARG A 218 0.45 -13.98 -11.91
C ARG A 218 -0.94 -14.39 -12.36
N LEU A 219 -1.87 -14.67 -11.44
CA LEU A 219 -3.22 -15.09 -11.79
C LEU A 219 -3.98 -14.06 -12.65
N PRO A 220 -3.85 -12.73 -12.46
CA PRO A 220 -4.51 -11.76 -13.34
C PRO A 220 -4.08 -11.81 -14.82
N LEU A 221 -3.04 -12.57 -15.16
CA LEU A 221 -2.44 -12.65 -16.50
C LEU A 221 -2.68 -13.99 -17.20
N MET A 222 -3.40 -14.93 -16.58
CA MET A 222 -3.62 -16.28 -17.11
C MET A 222 -4.88 -16.94 -16.55
N THR A 223 -5.29 -18.09 -17.10
CA THR A 223 -6.41 -18.85 -16.57
C THR A 223 -6.04 -19.58 -15.27
N PRO A 224 -7.01 -19.94 -14.41
CA PRO A 224 -6.75 -20.79 -13.24
C PRO A 224 -6.13 -22.15 -13.58
N GLU A 225 -6.45 -22.71 -14.74
CA GLU A 225 -5.89 -23.96 -15.26
C GLU A 225 -4.40 -23.79 -15.58
N ASP A 226 -4.05 -22.78 -16.39
CA ASP A 226 -2.66 -22.47 -16.76
C ASP A 226 -1.82 -22.11 -15.51
N PHE A 227 -2.42 -21.41 -14.56
CA PHE A 227 -1.78 -21.08 -13.29
C PHE A 227 -1.39 -22.35 -12.51
N ARG A 228 -2.32 -23.31 -12.42
CA ARG A 228 -2.11 -24.56 -11.69
C ARG A 228 -1.02 -25.40 -12.34
N GLU A 229 -1.06 -25.53 -13.66
CA GLU A 229 -0.04 -26.26 -14.42
C GLU A 229 1.35 -25.64 -14.22
N ARG A 230 1.43 -24.29 -14.27
CA ARG A 230 2.71 -23.58 -14.19
C ARG A 230 3.32 -23.52 -12.80
N PHE A 231 2.51 -23.34 -11.76
CA PHE A 231 3.01 -23.09 -10.39
C PHE A 231 2.85 -24.28 -9.45
N GLY A 232 2.16 -25.34 -9.87
CA GLY A 232 2.01 -26.58 -9.09
C GLY A 232 1.02 -26.48 -7.92
N PHE A 233 0.19 -25.44 -7.87
CA PHE A 233 -0.89 -25.31 -6.88
C PHE A 233 -2.10 -24.58 -7.47
N ALA A 234 -3.31 -24.92 -7.00
CA ALA A 234 -4.52 -24.20 -7.36
C ALA A 234 -4.61 -22.86 -6.60
N PRO A 235 -5.28 -21.82 -7.14
CA PRO A 235 -5.50 -20.58 -6.40
C PRO A 235 -6.09 -20.84 -5.01
N ILE A 236 -5.55 -20.16 -4.00
CA ILE A 236 -5.93 -20.28 -2.60
C ILE A 236 -6.75 -19.08 -2.14
N GLU A 237 -7.52 -19.25 -1.08
CA GLU A 237 -8.24 -18.16 -0.44
C GLU A 237 -7.26 -17.13 0.16
N ASP A 238 -7.55 -15.85 -0.08
CA ASP A 238 -6.84 -14.75 0.58
C ASP A 238 -7.55 -14.36 1.87
N ARG A 239 -7.19 -15.03 2.97
CA ARG A 239 -7.83 -14.85 4.29
C ARG A 239 -7.73 -13.41 4.82
N GLN A 240 -6.67 -12.68 4.45
CA GLN A 240 -6.52 -11.26 4.82
C GLN A 240 -7.51 -10.39 4.05
N LEU A 241 -7.69 -10.66 2.75
CA LEU A 241 -8.71 -9.99 1.94
C LEU A 241 -10.14 -10.34 2.42
N THR A 242 -10.42 -11.61 2.72
CA THR A 242 -11.72 -12.03 3.29
C THR A 242 -12.02 -11.27 4.57
N ALA A 243 -11.06 -11.20 5.50
CA ALA A 243 -11.24 -10.47 6.77
C ALA A 243 -11.49 -8.97 6.56
N ALA A 244 -10.84 -8.33 5.59
CA ALA A 244 -11.10 -6.93 5.25
C ALA A 244 -12.50 -6.72 4.66
N ILE A 245 -12.96 -7.61 3.79
CA ILE A 245 -14.32 -7.60 3.25
C ILE A 245 -15.34 -7.73 4.37
N ASP A 246 -15.14 -8.69 5.28
CA ASP A 246 -16.05 -8.93 6.40
C ASP A 246 -16.08 -7.75 7.38
N ALA A 247 -14.94 -7.13 7.65
CA ALA A 247 -14.86 -5.91 8.47
C ALA A 247 -15.70 -4.77 7.86
N LEU A 248 -15.57 -4.53 6.54
CA LEU A 248 -16.34 -3.51 5.84
C LEU A 248 -17.84 -3.83 5.81
N ARG A 249 -18.21 -5.10 5.60
CA ARG A 249 -19.61 -5.56 5.67
C ARG A 249 -20.19 -5.33 7.07
N GLY A 250 -19.43 -5.68 8.11
CA GLY A 250 -19.81 -5.46 9.51
C GLY A 250 -20.05 -3.98 9.82
N LEU A 251 -19.16 -3.08 9.37
CA LEU A 251 -19.33 -1.63 9.53
C LEU A 251 -20.61 -1.11 8.87
N ARG A 252 -20.97 -1.62 7.69
CA ARG A 252 -22.23 -1.24 7.03
C ARG A 252 -23.46 -1.70 7.81
N VAL A 253 -23.45 -2.92 8.33
CA VAL A 253 -24.54 -3.42 9.18
C VAL A 253 -24.67 -2.57 10.43
N LEU A 254 -23.57 -2.28 11.12
CA LEU A 254 -23.57 -1.44 12.31
C LEU A 254 -24.09 -0.03 12.03
N SER A 255 -23.64 0.59 10.93
CA SER A 255 -24.13 1.91 10.51
C SER A 255 -25.64 1.94 10.28
N ARG A 256 -26.21 0.89 9.66
CA ARG A 256 -27.66 0.75 9.48
C ARG A 256 -28.39 0.60 10.82
N ILE A 257 -27.87 -0.19 11.75
CA ILE A 257 -28.45 -0.36 13.09
C ILE A 257 -28.47 0.97 13.84
N LEU A 258 -27.34 1.69 13.87
CA LEU A 258 -27.23 2.97 14.57
C LEU A 258 -28.12 4.05 13.95
N SER A 259 -28.25 4.06 12.62
CA SER A 259 -29.14 5.00 11.91
C SER A 259 -30.62 4.71 12.16
N ALA A 260 -30.99 3.43 12.33
CA ALA A 260 -32.36 3.04 12.65
C ALA A 260 -32.76 3.34 14.11
N GLY A 261 -31.82 3.28 15.06
CA GLY A 261 -32.07 3.54 16.48
C GLY A 261 -32.07 5.02 16.89
N GLY A 262 -31.57 5.93 16.04
CA GLY A 262 -31.50 7.38 16.33
C GLY A 262 -32.78 8.17 16.08
N GLY A 263 -33.90 7.51 15.75
CA GLY A 263 -35.18 8.14 15.42
C GLY A 263 -36.18 8.31 16.58
N GLU A 264 -35.81 7.92 17.81
CA GLU A 264 -36.69 7.97 19.01
C GLU A 264 -36.16 8.91 20.11
N GLY A 265 -35.61 10.07 19.76
CA GLY A 265 -35.13 11.09 20.72
C GLY A 265 -35.75 12.46 20.51
#